data_AF-A0A8S3QK52-F1
#
_entry.id   AF-A0A8S3QK52-F1
#
_cell.length_a   1.000
_cell.length_b   1.000
_cell.length_c   1.000
_cell.angle_alpha   90.00
_cell.angle_beta   90.00
_cell.angle_gamma   90.00
#
_symmetry.space_group_name_H-M   'P 1'
#
loop_
_entity.id
_entity.type
_entity.pdbx_description
1 polymer ?
#
loop_
_entity_poly.entity_id
_entity_poly.type
_entity_poly.pdbx_seq_one_letter_code
_entity_poly.pdbx_strand_id
1 'polypeptide(L)'
;MADDKYSQRVRGKMASTGRSKKADSMRKMNSKETLRGEDHDYGAVFVEGPTSVNATDLEVGENVELGSSKPWFQGRRVVELDVLARSMNCEKCSSWLRLSDIKDEVIYGMASFLYISCPSSACQHISLVPTGKKSNGKGFDINYKVCLAMINAGMGPSHVNNFLTGCNIPPVDASTLRKKQKELAPVIIEAAEASCKEAQREELECSECSELEGSFDAG
;
A
#
# COMPACT_ATOMS: atom_id res chain seq x y z
N MET A 1 -29.52 21.82 34.56
CA MET A 1 -29.16 21.40 33.20
C MET A 1 -27.66 21.19 33.18
N ALA A 2 -27.22 19.93 33.20
CA ALA A 2 -25.81 19.56 33.20
C ALA A 2 -25.58 18.67 31.98
N ASP A 3 -24.68 19.09 31.10
CA ASP A 3 -24.36 18.41 29.84
C ASP A 3 -23.45 17.20 30.07
N ASP A 4 -23.99 16.02 29.78
CA ASP A 4 -23.27 14.76 29.72
C ASP A 4 -22.38 14.71 28.47
N LYS A 5 -21.06 14.84 28.64
CA LYS A 5 -20.08 14.51 27.59
C LYS A 5 -19.85 12.99 27.56
N TYR A 6 -20.45 12.35 26.57
CA TYR A 6 -20.28 10.92 26.27
C TYR A 6 -18.81 10.58 25.93
N SER A 7 -18.07 10.02 26.89
CA SER A 7 -16.75 9.44 26.62
C SER A 7 -16.93 8.02 26.07
N GLN A 8 -16.56 7.79 24.80
CA GLN A 8 -16.52 6.44 24.24
C GLN A 8 -15.41 5.61 24.92
N ARG A 9 -15.81 4.67 25.78
CA ARG A 9 -14.95 3.63 26.33
C ARG A 9 -14.63 2.61 25.23
N VAL A 10 -13.41 2.66 24.70
CA VAL A 10 -12.79 1.48 24.06
C VAL A 10 -12.14 0.64 25.16
N ARG A 11 -12.53 -0.64 25.26
CA ARG A 11 -11.98 -1.60 26.22
C ARG A 11 -10.46 -1.68 26.08
N GLY A 12 -9.74 -1.39 27.15
CA GLY A 12 -8.31 -1.67 27.32
C GLY A 12 -7.39 -0.46 27.21
N LYS A 13 -7.02 0.10 28.37
CA LYS A 13 -6.02 1.16 28.62
C LYS A 13 -6.24 2.49 27.88
N MET A 14 -6.34 3.58 28.65
CA MET A 14 -6.44 4.94 28.12
C MET A 14 -5.26 5.21 27.16
N ALA A 15 -5.57 5.33 25.87
CA ALA A 15 -4.61 5.88 24.92
C ALA A 15 -4.35 7.33 25.35
N SER A 16 -3.08 7.69 25.53
CA SER A 16 -2.72 9.08 25.81
C SER A 16 -3.26 9.97 24.70
N THR A 17 -3.74 11.15 25.06
CA THR A 17 -4.40 12.12 24.16
C THR A 17 -3.58 12.44 22.90
N GLY A 18 -2.25 12.31 22.94
CA GLY A 18 -1.38 12.45 21.76
C GLY A 18 -1.48 11.28 20.75
N ARG A 19 -1.71 10.04 21.21
CA ARG A 19 -1.77 8.86 20.34
C ARG A 19 -3.09 8.77 19.57
N SER A 20 -4.20 9.17 20.20
CA SER A 20 -5.51 9.28 19.53
C SER A 20 -5.50 10.35 18.44
N LYS A 21 -4.87 11.52 18.69
CA LYS A 21 -4.76 12.58 17.67
C LYS A 21 -4.04 12.11 16.39
N LYS A 22 -2.96 11.33 16.52
CA LYS A 22 -2.25 10.77 15.35
C LYS A 22 -3.11 9.75 14.60
N ALA A 23 -3.81 8.87 15.30
CA ALA A 23 -4.71 7.89 14.69
C ALA A 23 -5.90 8.56 13.97
N ASP A 24 -6.49 9.58 14.58
CA ASP A 24 -7.58 10.37 14.00
C ASP A 24 -7.10 11.19 12.79
N SER A 25 -5.87 11.73 12.84
CA SER A 25 -5.25 12.41 11.70
C SER A 25 -5.00 11.45 10.53
N MET A 26 -4.54 10.23 10.78
CA MET A 26 -4.38 9.23 9.73
C MET A 26 -5.72 8.75 9.17
N ARG A 27 -6.76 8.59 10.00
CA ARG A 27 -8.11 8.31 9.52
C ARG A 27 -8.64 9.42 8.61
N LYS A 28 -8.40 10.68 8.95
CA LYS A 28 -8.80 11.83 8.12
C LYS A 28 -8.05 11.86 6.78
N MET A 29 -6.74 11.56 6.78
CA MET A 29 -5.96 11.43 5.54
C MET A 29 -6.51 10.32 4.63
N ASN A 30 -6.75 9.13 5.17
CA ASN A 30 -7.34 8.02 4.41
C ASN A 30 -8.76 8.32 3.91
N SER A 31 -9.56 9.08 4.68
CA SER A 31 -10.91 9.48 4.26
C SER A 31 -10.93 10.51 3.12
N LYS A 32 -9.90 11.37 3.03
CA LYS A 32 -9.72 12.30 1.92
C LYS A 32 -9.24 11.58 0.65
N GLU A 33 -8.41 10.54 0.77
CA GLU A 33 -8.05 9.66 -0.35
C GLU A 33 -9.28 8.95 -0.92
N THR A 34 -10.20 8.44 -0.09
CA THR A 34 -11.39 7.72 -0.58
C THR A 34 -12.39 8.55 -1.41
N LEU A 35 -12.31 9.89 -1.40
CA LEU A 35 -13.16 10.77 -2.22
C LEU A 35 -12.55 11.05 -3.61
N ARG A 36 -11.29 10.71 -3.83
CA ARG A 36 -10.65 10.69 -5.16
C ARG A 36 -10.55 9.23 -5.57
N GLY A 37 -11.52 8.74 -6.35
CA GLY A 37 -11.67 7.32 -6.72
C GLY A 37 -10.55 6.70 -7.57
N GLU A 38 -9.35 7.26 -7.54
CA GLU A 38 -8.17 6.75 -8.22
C GLU A 38 -7.09 6.55 -7.14
N ASP A 39 -6.79 5.29 -6.81
CA ASP A 39 -5.53 4.95 -6.12
C ASP A 39 -4.41 5.67 -6.90
N HIS A 40 -3.62 6.51 -6.23
CA HIS A 40 -2.47 7.14 -6.85
C HIS A 40 -1.59 6.04 -7.48
N ASP A 41 -1.45 6.05 -8.81
CA ASP A 41 -0.48 5.20 -9.49
C ASP A 41 0.90 5.76 -9.19
N TYR A 42 1.53 5.22 -8.15
CA TYR A 42 2.94 5.48 -7.80
C TYR A 42 3.90 5.13 -8.95
N GLY A 43 3.39 4.58 -10.06
CA GLY A 43 4.07 4.24 -11.28
C GLY A 43 4.04 5.28 -12.41
N ALA A 44 3.17 6.29 -12.39
CA ALA A 44 2.93 7.16 -13.54
C ALA A 44 4.08 8.15 -13.80
N VAL A 45 5.01 7.76 -14.67
CA VAL A 45 5.85 8.69 -15.44
C VAL A 45 5.24 8.74 -16.84
N PHE A 46 4.90 9.94 -17.32
CA PHE A 46 4.39 10.16 -18.68
C PHE A 46 5.39 9.61 -19.71
N VAL A 47 4.95 8.64 -20.50
CA VAL A 47 5.59 8.29 -21.77
C VAL A 47 4.50 8.23 -22.82
N GLU A 48 4.44 9.23 -23.69
CA GLU A 48 3.60 9.22 -24.89
C GLU A 48 4.13 8.20 -25.90
N GLY A 49 3.28 7.31 -26.43
CA GLY A 49 3.59 6.47 -27.59
C GLY A 49 2.85 5.12 -27.63
N PRO A 50 2.46 4.61 -28.81
CA PRO A 50 1.29 3.74 -28.96
C PRO A 50 1.54 2.27 -28.60
N THR A 51 0.47 1.68 -28.06
CA THR A 51 0.32 0.29 -27.65
C THR A 51 0.33 -0.65 -28.86
N SER A 52 1.13 -1.72 -28.79
CA SER A 52 0.79 -3.01 -29.41
C SER A 52 1.13 -4.11 -28.40
N VAL A 53 0.09 -4.80 -27.93
CA VAL A 53 0.20 -5.89 -26.96
C VAL A 53 0.40 -7.20 -27.70
N ASN A 54 1.62 -7.72 -27.66
CA ASN A 54 1.92 -9.10 -28.03
C ASN A 54 2.12 -9.93 -26.77
N ALA A 55 1.42 -11.06 -26.72
CA ALA A 55 1.39 -12.01 -25.62
C ALA A 55 2.60 -12.93 -25.66
N THR A 56 3.77 -12.44 -25.27
CA THR A 56 4.93 -13.21 -24.81
C THR A 56 5.90 -12.19 -24.26
N ASP A 57 5.94 -12.02 -22.95
CA ASP A 57 7.10 -11.53 -22.17
C ASP A 57 6.61 -11.30 -20.74
N LEU A 58 6.48 -12.40 -19.97
CA LEU A 58 6.72 -12.27 -18.54
C LEU A 58 8.21 -11.97 -18.40
N GLU A 59 8.58 -10.69 -18.43
CA GLU A 59 9.84 -10.26 -17.84
C GLU A 59 9.79 -10.66 -16.36
N VAL A 60 10.42 -11.79 -16.07
CA VAL A 60 10.71 -12.24 -14.71
C VAL A 60 11.66 -11.20 -14.12
N GLY A 61 11.08 -10.15 -13.54
CA GLY A 61 11.80 -9.15 -12.78
C GLY A 61 12.70 -9.85 -11.76
N GLU A 62 13.95 -9.43 -11.73
CA GLU A 62 15.16 -10.03 -11.16
C GLU A 62 15.17 -10.30 -9.64
N ASN A 63 14.03 -10.55 -8.99
CA ASN A 63 13.95 -10.92 -7.57
C ASN A 63 12.79 -11.90 -7.33
N VAL A 64 12.83 -13.08 -7.97
CA VAL A 64 11.99 -14.21 -7.57
C VAL A 64 12.64 -14.84 -6.34
N GLU A 65 12.11 -14.53 -5.17
CA GLU A 65 12.55 -15.20 -3.94
C GLU A 65 11.91 -16.59 -3.88
N LEU A 66 12.65 -17.59 -4.35
CA LEU A 66 12.44 -18.99 -3.96
C LEU A 66 12.85 -19.12 -2.48
N GLY A 67 11.94 -18.80 -1.56
CA GLY A 67 12.36 -18.45 -0.20
C GLY A 67 11.34 -18.54 0.94
N SER A 68 10.45 -19.53 0.97
CA SER A 68 10.08 -20.15 2.26
C SER A 68 9.54 -21.55 2.01
N SER A 69 10.17 -22.56 2.61
CA SER A 69 9.80 -23.98 2.60
C SER A 69 8.44 -24.30 3.27
N LYS A 70 7.61 -23.28 3.51
CA LYS A 70 6.30 -23.43 4.13
C LYS A 70 5.24 -23.62 3.05
N PRO A 71 4.35 -24.61 3.20
CA PRO A 71 3.24 -24.78 2.29
C PRO A 71 2.40 -23.51 2.14
N TRP A 72 1.81 -23.29 0.96
CA TRP A 72 0.96 -22.14 0.64
C TRP A 72 -0.18 -21.92 1.64
N PHE A 73 -0.65 -22.99 2.30
CA PHE A 73 -1.72 -22.94 3.32
C PHE A 73 -1.22 -22.51 4.72
N GLN A 74 0.05 -22.15 4.88
CA GLN A 74 0.61 -21.66 6.12
C GLN A 74 0.89 -20.14 6.09
N GLY A 75 0.60 -19.51 7.23
CA GLY A 75 0.73 -18.07 7.40
C GLY A 75 -0.51 -17.31 6.94
N ARG A 76 -0.39 -15.99 6.90
CA ARG A 76 -1.40 -15.05 6.41
C ARG A 76 -0.86 -14.32 5.20
N ARG A 77 -1.75 -13.86 4.32
CA ARG A 77 -1.41 -13.06 3.14
C ARG A 77 -2.22 -11.77 3.15
N VAL A 78 -1.63 -10.72 2.60
CA VAL A 78 -2.35 -9.48 2.29
C VAL A 78 -2.88 -9.65 0.87
N VAL A 79 -4.18 -9.44 0.69
CA VAL A 79 -4.86 -9.69 -0.59
C VAL A 79 -5.77 -8.52 -0.91
N GLU A 80 -5.72 -8.04 -2.15
CA GLU A 80 -6.73 -7.15 -2.70
C GLU A 80 -7.92 -7.96 -3.19
N LEU A 81 -8.99 -7.98 -2.37
CA LEU A 81 -10.14 -8.84 -2.60
C LEU A 81 -10.80 -8.63 -3.97
N ASP A 82 -10.83 -7.40 -4.46
CA ASP A 82 -11.41 -7.06 -5.76
C ASP A 82 -10.57 -7.62 -6.92
N VAL A 83 -9.23 -7.49 -6.86
CA VAL A 83 -8.32 -8.11 -7.85
C VAL A 83 -8.47 -9.62 -7.83
N LEU A 84 -8.41 -10.21 -6.64
CA LEU A 84 -8.54 -11.66 -6.48
C LEU A 84 -9.87 -12.12 -7.08
N ALA A 85 -10.99 -11.52 -6.68
CA ALA A 85 -12.32 -11.92 -7.14
C ALA A 85 -12.46 -11.86 -8.67
N ARG A 86 -11.92 -10.81 -9.30
CA ARG A 86 -11.93 -10.66 -10.77
C ARG A 86 -11.03 -11.69 -11.49
N SER A 87 -10.03 -12.23 -10.81
CA SER A 87 -9.11 -13.24 -11.34
C SER A 87 -9.45 -14.68 -10.93
N MET A 88 -10.59 -14.92 -10.27
CA MET A 88 -11.03 -16.27 -9.83
C MET A 88 -11.80 -17.05 -10.91
N ASN A 89 -11.44 -16.84 -12.18
CA ASN A 89 -11.96 -17.59 -13.32
C ASN A 89 -10.80 -18.25 -14.07
N CYS A 90 -11.02 -19.49 -14.50
CA CYS A 90 -10.03 -20.23 -15.27
C CYS A 90 -9.73 -19.52 -16.59
N GLU A 91 -8.46 -19.22 -16.86
CA GLU A 91 -8.02 -18.53 -18.07
C GLU A 91 -8.45 -19.23 -19.37
N LYS A 92 -8.57 -20.57 -19.34
CA LYS A 92 -8.89 -21.38 -20.52
C LYS A 92 -10.38 -21.58 -20.76
N CYS A 93 -11.16 -21.81 -19.71
CA CYS A 93 -12.59 -22.19 -19.85
C CYS A 93 -13.55 -21.28 -19.09
N SER A 94 -13.05 -20.23 -18.44
CA SER A 94 -13.81 -19.26 -17.64
C SER A 94 -14.61 -19.84 -16.45
N SER A 95 -14.48 -21.13 -16.16
CA SER A 95 -15.10 -21.74 -14.98
C SER A 95 -14.55 -21.16 -13.68
N TRP A 96 -15.38 -21.18 -12.63
CA TRP A 96 -15.02 -20.66 -11.32
C TRP A 96 -13.89 -21.47 -10.69
N LEU A 97 -12.82 -20.78 -10.29
CA LEU A 97 -11.74 -21.38 -9.52
C LEU A 97 -12.12 -21.43 -8.04
N ARG A 98 -11.49 -22.34 -7.29
CA ARG A 98 -11.69 -22.45 -5.83
C ARG A 98 -10.35 -22.34 -5.13
N LEU A 99 -10.29 -21.57 -4.04
CA LEU A 99 -9.08 -21.45 -3.23
C LEU A 99 -8.65 -22.81 -2.61
N SER A 100 -9.58 -23.76 -2.45
CA SER A 100 -9.24 -25.13 -2.03
C SER A 100 -8.38 -25.89 -3.05
N ASP A 101 -8.37 -25.46 -4.31
CA ASP A 101 -7.67 -26.12 -5.41
C ASP A 101 -6.31 -25.45 -5.72
N ILE A 102 -5.81 -24.59 -4.82
CA ILE A 102 -4.46 -24.05 -4.89
C ILE A 102 -3.45 -25.22 -4.84
N LYS A 103 -2.56 -25.25 -5.82
CA LYS A 103 -1.46 -26.21 -5.90
C LYS A 103 -0.19 -25.63 -5.32
N ASP A 104 0.07 -24.37 -5.61
CA ASP A 104 1.27 -23.69 -5.18
C ASP A 104 1.09 -22.17 -5.11
N GLU A 105 2.05 -21.50 -4.49
CA GLU A 105 2.12 -20.05 -4.36
C GLU A 105 3.55 -19.58 -4.65
N VAL A 106 3.69 -18.52 -5.45
CA VAL A 106 4.95 -17.78 -5.58
C VAL A 106 4.78 -16.39 -4.97
N ILE A 107 5.59 -16.10 -3.97
CA ILE A 107 5.52 -14.86 -3.19
C ILE A 107 6.44 -13.80 -3.82
N TYR A 108 5.92 -12.58 -3.92
CA TYR A 108 6.61 -11.39 -4.42
C TYR A 108 6.44 -10.25 -3.41
N GLY A 109 7.25 -10.28 -2.35
CA GLY A 109 7.14 -9.37 -1.21
C GLY A 109 5.82 -9.56 -0.46
N MET A 110 4.95 -8.55 -0.45
CA MET A 110 3.66 -8.56 0.24
C MET A 110 2.52 -9.15 -0.59
N ALA A 111 2.74 -9.39 -1.89
CA ALA A 111 1.79 -10.03 -2.79
C ALA A 111 2.31 -11.39 -3.25
N SER A 112 1.48 -12.11 -3.99
CA SER A 112 1.80 -13.43 -4.53
C SER A 112 0.99 -13.75 -5.76
N PHE A 113 1.41 -14.80 -6.46
CA PHE A 113 0.60 -15.50 -7.43
C PHE A 113 0.22 -16.88 -6.89
N LEU A 114 -1.06 -17.21 -7.03
CA LEU A 114 -1.62 -18.51 -6.67
C LEU A 114 -1.77 -19.35 -7.93
N TYR A 115 -1.22 -20.55 -7.92
CA TYR A 115 -1.39 -21.53 -8.98
C TYR A 115 -2.62 -22.38 -8.65
N ILE A 116 -3.74 -22.11 -9.31
CA ILE A 116 -5.01 -22.78 -9.01
C ILE A 116 -5.41 -23.71 -10.13
N SER A 117 -5.65 -24.98 -9.80
CA SER A 117 -6.09 -25.97 -10.77
C SER A 117 -7.59 -25.82 -11.03
N CYS A 118 -7.96 -25.78 -12.31
CA CYS A 118 -9.35 -25.75 -12.73
C CYS A 118 -10.08 -27.04 -12.28
N PRO A 119 -11.23 -26.93 -11.59
CA PRO A 119 -11.97 -28.09 -11.09
C PRO A 119 -12.64 -28.90 -12.20
N SER A 120 -12.80 -28.31 -13.40
CA SER A 120 -13.36 -29.02 -14.55
C SER A 120 -12.40 -30.12 -15.02
N SER A 121 -12.86 -31.36 -14.95
CA SER A 121 -12.09 -32.56 -15.34
C SER A 121 -11.67 -32.56 -16.81
N ALA A 122 -12.40 -31.85 -17.67
CA ALA A 122 -12.05 -31.68 -19.09
C ALA A 122 -11.00 -30.58 -19.33
N CYS A 123 -10.86 -29.62 -18.41
CA CYS A 123 -9.97 -28.48 -18.59
C CYS A 123 -8.60 -28.71 -17.93
N GLN A 124 -8.60 -29.02 -16.62
CA GLN A 124 -7.42 -29.24 -15.75
C GLN A 124 -6.30 -28.19 -15.83
N HIS A 125 -6.56 -27.04 -16.47
CA HIS A 125 -5.60 -25.97 -16.63
C HIS A 125 -5.26 -25.35 -15.27
N ILE A 126 -4.00 -24.99 -15.07
CA ILE A 126 -3.54 -24.27 -13.88
C ILE A 126 -3.51 -22.79 -14.23
N SER A 127 -4.39 -22.01 -13.62
CA SER A 127 -4.46 -20.56 -13.81
C SER A 127 -3.61 -19.84 -12.79
N LEU A 128 -3.02 -18.72 -13.21
CA LEU A 128 -2.15 -17.89 -12.38
C LEU A 128 -2.95 -16.70 -11.84
N VAL A 129 -3.30 -16.76 -10.56
CA VAL A 129 -4.19 -15.79 -9.94
C VAL A 129 -3.38 -14.80 -9.08
N PRO A 130 -3.31 -13.50 -9.43
CA PRO A 130 -2.62 -12.50 -8.62
C PRO A 130 -3.41 -12.16 -7.34
N THR A 131 -2.70 -11.86 -6.25
CA THR A 131 -3.32 -11.39 -4.99
C THR A 131 -3.35 -9.87 -4.84
N GLY A 132 -2.79 -9.12 -5.78
CA GLY A 132 -2.74 -7.65 -5.74
C GLY A 132 -2.58 -7.01 -7.12
N LYS A 133 -2.79 -5.69 -7.19
CA LYS A 133 -2.59 -4.93 -8.43
C LYS A 133 -1.11 -4.85 -8.81
N LYS A 134 -0.86 -4.76 -10.11
CA LYS A 134 0.47 -4.52 -10.69
C LYS A 134 0.39 -3.27 -11.55
N SER A 135 1.18 -2.24 -11.23
CA SER A 135 1.44 -1.14 -12.16
C SER A 135 2.18 -1.66 -13.41
N ASN A 136 1.83 -1.14 -14.59
CA ASN A 136 2.42 -1.54 -15.87
C ASN A 136 3.96 -1.46 -15.85
N GLY A 137 4.64 -2.60 -16.05
CA GLY A 137 6.11 -2.70 -16.03
C GLY A 137 6.75 -2.62 -14.64
N LYS A 138 5.96 -2.50 -13.57
CA LYS A 138 6.43 -2.43 -12.19
C LYS A 138 5.87 -3.61 -11.38
N GLY A 139 6.59 -4.00 -10.32
CA GLY A 139 6.12 -5.05 -9.40
C GLY A 139 4.82 -4.66 -8.69
N PHE A 140 4.28 -5.54 -7.84
CA PHE A 140 3.01 -5.29 -7.14
C PHE A 140 2.98 -3.99 -6.32
N ASP A 141 1.88 -3.25 -6.40
CA ASP A 141 1.72 -1.91 -5.81
C ASP A 141 1.85 -1.93 -4.30
N ILE A 142 1.38 -3.00 -3.66
CA ILE A 142 1.49 -3.21 -2.21
C ILE A 142 2.94 -3.18 -1.70
N ASN A 143 3.92 -3.53 -2.55
CA ASN A 143 5.34 -3.47 -2.18
C ASN A 143 5.85 -2.03 -2.10
N TYR A 144 5.29 -1.12 -2.90
CA TYR A 144 5.56 0.31 -2.76
C TYR A 144 4.80 0.89 -1.57
N LYS A 145 3.54 0.49 -1.37
CA LYS A 145 2.73 0.94 -0.22
C LYS A 145 3.36 0.56 1.13
N VAL A 146 3.89 -0.66 1.28
CA VAL A 146 4.58 -1.05 2.52
C VAL A 146 5.88 -0.26 2.73
N CYS A 147 6.61 0.04 1.65
CA CYS A 147 7.83 0.84 1.71
C CYS A 147 7.52 2.30 2.09
N LEU A 148 6.49 2.90 1.50
CA LEU A 148 6.01 4.23 1.85
C LEU A 148 5.53 4.29 3.30
N ALA A 149 4.76 3.28 3.75
CA ALA A 149 4.31 3.18 5.13
C ALA A 149 5.49 3.01 6.11
N MET A 150 6.53 2.27 5.73
CA MET A 150 7.77 2.14 6.49
C MET A 150 8.43 3.50 6.69
N ILE A 151 8.59 4.28 5.62
CA ILE A 151 9.21 5.63 5.66
C ILE A 151 8.35 6.59 6.51
N ASN A 152 7.04 6.65 6.26
CA ASN A 152 6.12 7.53 6.99
C ASN A 152 6.04 7.21 8.48
N ALA A 153 6.24 5.95 8.85
CA ALA A 153 6.27 5.51 10.24
C ALA A 153 7.64 5.69 10.92
N GLY A 154 8.69 6.12 10.19
CA GLY A 154 10.06 6.17 10.69
C GLY A 154 10.62 4.79 11.03
N MET A 155 10.16 3.74 10.33
CA MET A 155 10.58 2.37 10.54
C MET A 155 11.75 2.01 9.61
N GLY A 156 12.66 1.18 10.11
CA GLY A 156 13.62 0.47 9.24
C GLY A 156 13.06 -0.88 8.77
N PRO A 157 13.70 -1.54 7.78
CA PRO A 157 13.28 -2.85 7.27
C PRO A 157 13.10 -3.91 8.37
N SER A 158 13.98 -3.92 9.38
CA SER A 158 13.88 -4.86 10.52
C SER A 158 12.62 -4.64 11.35
N HIS A 159 12.19 -3.39 11.55
CA HIS A 159 10.95 -3.10 12.29
C HIS A 159 9.73 -3.64 11.54
N VAL A 160 9.70 -3.47 10.22
CA VAL A 160 8.63 -4.00 9.35
C VAL A 160 8.61 -5.51 9.40
N ASN A 161 9.75 -6.17 9.20
CA ASN A 161 9.80 -7.63 9.20
C ASN A 161 9.46 -8.24 10.56
N ASN A 162 9.86 -7.61 11.67
CA ASN A 162 9.45 -8.04 13.01
C ASN A 162 7.93 -7.93 13.19
N PHE A 163 7.33 -6.85 12.70
CA PHE A 163 5.87 -6.66 12.72
C PHE A 163 5.14 -7.73 11.89
N LEU A 164 5.58 -7.95 10.65
CA LEU A 164 5.00 -8.96 9.74
C LEU A 164 5.12 -10.37 10.32
N THR A 165 6.30 -10.72 10.84
CA THR A 165 6.56 -12.01 11.50
C THR A 165 5.63 -12.19 12.70
N GLY A 166 5.47 -11.16 13.54
CA GLY A 166 4.53 -11.18 14.68
C GLY A 166 3.07 -11.35 14.26
N CYS A 167 2.70 -10.89 13.06
CA CYS A 167 1.36 -11.08 12.48
C CYS A 167 1.20 -12.42 11.75
N ASN A 168 2.24 -13.26 11.71
CA ASN A 168 2.32 -14.48 10.89
C ASN A 168 2.12 -14.22 9.39
N ILE A 169 2.62 -13.08 8.89
CA ILE A 169 2.66 -12.71 7.47
C ILE A 169 4.11 -12.91 7.00
N PRO A 170 4.35 -13.47 5.79
CA PRO A 170 5.69 -13.58 5.23
C PRO A 170 6.43 -12.25 5.26
N PRO A 171 7.70 -12.22 5.72
CA PRO A 171 8.50 -11.01 5.69
C PRO A 171 8.84 -10.63 4.24
N VAL A 172 9.16 -9.36 4.04
CA VAL A 172 9.68 -8.86 2.75
C VAL A 172 11.19 -8.77 2.88
N ASP A 173 11.95 -9.20 1.87
CA ASP A 173 13.39 -9.07 1.94
C ASP A 173 13.84 -7.61 2.05
N ALA A 174 14.91 -7.42 2.83
CA ALA A 174 15.46 -6.10 3.06
C ALA A 174 16.01 -5.47 1.79
N SER A 175 16.54 -6.25 0.84
CA SER A 175 17.01 -5.72 -0.45
C SER A 175 15.84 -5.22 -1.31
N THR A 176 14.73 -5.95 -1.34
CA THR A 176 13.49 -5.54 -2.01
C THR A 176 12.98 -4.22 -1.42
N LEU A 177 12.91 -4.10 -0.10
CA LEU A 177 12.49 -2.86 0.57
C LEU A 177 13.44 -1.68 0.26
N ARG A 178 14.75 -1.91 0.26
CA ARG A 178 15.75 -0.87 -0.07
C ARG A 178 15.66 -0.44 -1.53
N LYS A 179 15.43 -1.38 -2.45
CA LYS A 179 15.23 -1.08 -3.88
C LYS A 179 14.01 -0.19 -4.06
N LYS A 180 12.88 -0.56 -3.45
CA LYS A 180 11.64 0.25 -3.49
C LYS A 180 11.81 1.61 -2.83
N GLN A 181 12.57 1.69 -1.73
CA GLN A 181 12.89 2.95 -1.06
C GLN A 181 13.68 3.88 -1.99
N LYS A 182 14.66 3.36 -2.72
CA LYS A 182 15.44 4.13 -3.70
C LYS A 182 14.58 4.63 -4.86
N GLU A 183 13.65 3.81 -5.34
CA GLU A 183 12.71 4.17 -6.40
C GLU A 183 11.71 5.26 -5.94
N LEU A 184 11.27 5.22 -4.68
CA LEU A 184 10.32 6.20 -4.12
C LEU A 184 10.96 7.51 -3.63
N ALA A 185 12.25 7.49 -3.31
CA ALA A 185 12.99 8.64 -2.78
C ALA A 185 12.75 9.96 -3.54
N PRO A 186 12.90 10.05 -4.88
CA PRO A 186 12.71 11.31 -5.59
C PRO A 186 11.28 11.86 -5.46
N VAL A 187 10.27 10.99 -5.55
CA VAL A 187 8.85 11.37 -5.43
C VAL A 187 8.54 11.91 -4.03
N ILE A 188 9.11 11.28 -3.00
CA ILE A 188 8.92 11.71 -1.61
C ILE A 188 9.59 13.06 -1.36
N ILE A 189 10.80 13.27 -1.89
CA ILE A 189 11.53 14.53 -1.76
C ILE A 189 10.77 15.66 -2.46
N GLU A 190 10.31 15.44 -3.69
CA GLU A 190 9.52 16.42 -4.45
C GLU A 190 8.23 16.80 -3.71
N ALA A 191 7.49 15.81 -3.19
CA ALA A 191 6.28 16.06 -2.41
C ALA A 191 6.56 16.85 -1.12
N ALA A 192 7.68 16.55 -0.44
CA ALA A 192 8.10 17.29 0.75
C ALA A 192 8.49 18.74 0.42
N GLU A 193 9.23 18.96 -0.67
CA GLU A 193 9.60 20.30 -1.13
C GLU A 193 8.36 21.13 -1.52
N ALA A 194 7.41 20.53 -2.24
CA ALA A 194 6.15 21.18 -2.60
C ALA A 194 5.36 21.58 -1.35
N SER A 195 5.25 20.67 -0.37
CA SER A 195 4.57 20.95 0.90
C SER A 195 5.25 22.07 1.70
N CYS A 196 6.59 22.10 1.75
CA CYS A 196 7.32 23.17 2.41
C CYS A 196 7.13 24.53 1.71
N LYS A 197 7.13 24.56 0.36
CA LYS A 197 6.90 25.79 -0.41
C LYS A 197 5.47 26.32 -0.22
N GLU A 198 4.49 25.44 -0.17
CA GLU A 198 3.09 25.82 0.07
C GLU A 198 2.91 26.40 1.48
N ALA A 199 3.48 25.74 2.50
CA ALA A 199 3.45 26.25 3.87
C ALA A 199 4.14 27.63 4.01
N GLN A 200 5.28 27.83 3.34
CA GLN A 200 5.97 29.13 3.32
C GLN A 200 5.10 30.24 2.71
N ARG A 201 4.37 29.93 1.63
CA ARG A 201 3.46 30.89 1.00
C ARG A 201 2.29 31.24 1.93
N GLU A 202 1.69 30.24 2.59
CA GLU A 202 0.62 30.47 3.56
C GLU A 202 1.07 31.34 4.74
N GLU A 203 2.29 31.13 5.26
CA GLU A 203 2.87 31.96 6.32
C GLU A 203 3.09 33.41 5.88
N LEU A 204 3.55 33.64 4.64
CA LEU A 204 3.71 34.98 4.07
C LEU A 204 2.37 35.70 3.93
N GLU A 205 1.36 35.04 3.35
CA GLU A 205 0.01 35.62 3.17
C GLU A 205 -0.64 35.98 4.52
N CYS A 206 -0.46 35.15 5.55
CA CYS A 206 -0.94 35.45 6.90
C CYS A 206 -0.21 36.64 7.54
N SER A 207 1.07 36.83 7.22
CA SER A 207 1.89 37.94 7.76
C SER A 207 1.53 39.27 7.10
N GLU A 208 1.12 39.27 5.83
CA GLU A 208 0.69 40.48 5.11
C GLU A 208 -0.73 40.94 5.50
N CYS A 209 -1.59 40.04 5.98
CA CYS A 209 -2.97 40.38 6.43
C CYS A 209 -3.07 40.95 7.86
N SER A 210 -1.98 40.95 8.64
CA SER A 210 -1.93 41.71 9.89
C SER A 210 -1.50 43.15 9.62
N GLU A 211 -2.47 44.01 9.25
CA GLU A 211 -2.29 45.45 9.45
C GLU A 211 -1.90 45.67 10.92
N LEU A 212 -0.67 46.13 11.13
CA LEU A 212 -0.10 46.49 12.42
C LEU A 212 -0.92 47.65 13.03
N GLU A 213 -2.02 47.35 13.71
CA GLU A 213 -2.59 48.26 14.72
C GLU A 213 -1.70 48.22 15.96
N GLY A 214 -0.54 48.86 15.86
CA GLY A 214 0.28 49.18 17.03
C GLY A 214 -0.34 50.35 17.78
N SER A 215 -1.15 50.09 18.79
CA SER A 215 -1.55 51.14 19.74
C SER A 215 -0.35 51.48 20.64
N PHE A 216 0.31 52.59 20.36
CA PHE A 216 1.29 53.18 21.28
C PHE A 216 0.53 53.88 22.42
N ASP A 217 0.37 53.21 23.56
CA ASP A 217 0.01 53.87 24.82
C ASP A 217 1.28 54.56 25.36
N ALA A 218 1.44 55.83 25.03
CA ALA A 218 2.44 56.70 25.65
C ALA A 218 1.91 57.19 27.00
N GLY A 219 2.51 56.69 28.09
CA GLY A 219 2.37 57.21 29.45
C GLY A 219 3.51 58.15 29.83
#